data_AF-A0A7K4CCB4-F1
#
_entry.id   AF-A0A7K4CCB4-F1
#
_cell.length_a   1.000
_cell.length_b   1.000
_cell.length_c   1.000
_cell.angle_alpha   90.00
_cell.angle_beta   90.00
_cell.angle_gamma   90.00
#
_symmetry.space_group_name_H-M   'P 1'
#
loop_
_entity.id
_entity.type
_entity.pdbx_description
1 polymer ?
#
loop_
_entity_poly.entity_id
_entity_poly.type
_entity_poly.pdbx_seq_one_letter_code
_entity_poly.pdbx_strand_id
1 'polypeptide(L)'
;MRKIIRFDLGSTADEQEQSVLASILALTIGILSADILIPLGFVIWILYLVPLLMSVWLSHRYAPFFIAWLLSGAILLGSLISGSALAGTSDLPNRAVFILMIAIVALLAWEIKNNYEHLAAEINERKAAQGELEALAGSLE
;
A
#
# COMPACT_ATOMS: atom_id res chain seq x y z
N MET A 1 22.90 -15.71 -12.68
CA MET A 1 23.22 -14.94 -11.45
C MET A 1 22.26 -13.77 -11.33
N ARG A 2 21.19 -13.90 -10.54
CA ARG A 2 20.22 -12.83 -10.31
C ARG A 2 20.69 -12.05 -9.08
N LYS A 3 21.30 -10.89 -9.29
CA LYS A 3 21.73 -9.98 -8.22
C LYS A 3 20.46 -9.44 -7.56
N ILE A 4 20.00 -10.13 -6.51
CA ILE A 4 18.96 -9.60 -5.63
C ILE A 4 19.61 -8.40 -4.95
N ILE A 5 19.24 -7.21 -5.40
CA ILE A 5 19.64 -5.95 -4.77
C ILE A 5 19.08 -6.03 -3.35
N ARG A 6 19.94 -6.36 -2.38
CA ARG A 6 19.62 -6.15 -0.97
C ARG A 6 19.70 -4.65 -0.76
N PHE A 7 18.57 -3.97 -0.98
CA PHE A 7 18.39 -2.65 -0.41
C PHE A 7 18.40 -2.86 1.10
N ASP A 8 19.42 -2.34 1.76
CA ASP A 8 19.51 -2.30 3.22
C ASP A 8 18.48 -1.25 3.68
N LEU A 9 17.27 -1.69 4.01
CA LEU A 9 16.15 -0.81 4.39
C LEU A 9 16.23 -0.35 5.86
N GLY A 10 17.38 -0.51 6.53
CA GLY A 10 17.54 -0.15 7.93
C GLY A 10 17.69 -1.37 8.83
N SER A 11 18.42 -1.20 9.92
CA SER A 11 18.77 -2.26 10.86
C SER A 11 17.61 -2.60 11.81
N THR A 12 16.53 -1.82 11.81
CA THR A 12 15.37 -1.95 12.69
C THR A 12 14.05 -1.80 11.91
N ALA A 13 12.98 -2.46 12.38
CA ALA A 13 11.67 -2.45 11.72
C ALA A 13 11.12 -1.02 11.47
N ASP A 14 11.41 -0.09 12.38
CA ASP A 14 10.99 1.31 12.27
C ASP A 14 11.70 2.07 11.14
N GLU A 15 12.99 1.80 10.90
CA GLU A 15 13.77 2.41 9.81
C GLU A 15 13.29 1.91 8.44
N GLN A 16 12.90 0.63 8.37
CA GLN A 16 12.31 0.05 7.18
C GLN A 16 10.95 0.67 6.87
N GLU A 17 10.13 0.91 7.89
CA GLU A 17 8.87 1.64 7.72
C GLU A 17 9.09 3.08 7.24
N GLN A 18 10.05 3.79 7.83
CA GLN A 18 10.37 5.17 7.42
C GLN A 18 10.88 5.26 5.98
N SER A 19 11.73 4.32 5.55
CA SER A 19 12.25 4.31 4.18
C SER A 19 11.17 3.94 3.16
N VAL A 20 10.25 3.02 3.49
CA VAL A 20 9.08 2.72 2.65
C VAL A 20 8.15 3.94 2.58
N LEU A 21 7.87 4.61 3.70
CA LEU A 21 7.07 5.84 3.73
C LEU A 21 7.71 6.95 2.90
N ALA A 22 9.02 7.20 3.06
CA ALA A 22 9.75 8.19 2.28
C ALA A 22 9.70 7.88 0.78
N SER A 23 9.80 6.60 0.39
CA SER A 23 9.68 6.15 -1.00
C SER A 23 8.28 6.38 -1.56
N ILE A 24 7.24 6.03 -0.79
CA ILE A 24 5.83 6.29 -1.15
C ILE A 24 5.60 7.79 -1.36
N LEU A 25 6.12 8.62 -0.46
CA LEU A 25 5.93 10.07 -0.48
C LEU A 25 6.68 10.71 -1.65
N ALA A 26 7.93 10.30 -1.89
CA ALA A 26 8.72 10.75 -3.04
C ALA A 26 8.07 10.35 -4.38
N LEU A 27 7.58 9.11 -4.50
CA LEU A 27 6.85 8.65 -5.68
C LEU A 27 5.57 9.46 -5.88
N THR A 28 4.79 9.67 -4.82
CA THR A 28 3.53 10.43 -4.90
C THR A 28 3.76 11.86 -5.36
N ILE A 29 4.78 12.55 -4.82
CA ILE A 29 5.15 13.91 -5.24
C ILE A 29 5.62 13.93 -6.69
N GLY A 30 6.42 12.94 -7.10
CA GLY A 30 6.91 12.82 -8.47
C GLY A 30 5.77 12.65 -9.47
N ILE A 31 4.82 11.76 -9.17
CA ILE A 31 3.65 11.51 -10.02
C ILE A 31 2.75 12.74 -10.06
N LEU A 32 2.51 13.40 -8.91
CA LEU A 32 1.72 14.64 -8.85
C LEU A 32 2.34 15.77 -9.68
N SER A 33 3.66 15.93 -9.60
CA SER A 33 4.39 16.94 -10.38
C SER A 33 4.29 16.65 -11.88
N ALA A 34 4.39 15.38 -12.28
CA ALA A 34 4.20 14.95 -13.67
C ALA A 34 2.76 15.17 -14.14
N ASP A 35 1.77 14.94 -13.28
CA ASP A 35 0.34 15.14 -13.56
C ASP A 35 -0.01 16.63 -13.78
N ILE A 36 0.64 17.53 -13.02
CA ILE A 36 0.49 18.98 -13.20
C ILE A 36 1.16 19.46 -14.50
N LEU A 37 2.37 18.95 -14.80
CA LEU A 37 3.16 19.40 -15.95
C LEU A 37 2.68 18.82 -17.28
N ILE A 38 2.14 17.61 -17.26
CA ILE A 38 1.71 16.90 -18.45
C ILE A 38 0.25 16.45 -18.23
N PRO A 39 -0.74 17.20 -18.73
CA PRO A 39 -2.15 16.81 -18.65
C PRO A 39 -2.43 15.66 -19.62
N LEU A 40 -1.84 14.49 -19.37
CA LEU A 40 -2.24 13.24 -20.01
C LEU A 40 -3.56 12.84 -19.36
N GLY A 41 -4.66 13.37 -19.88
CA GLY A 41 -6.02 13.17 -19.37
C GLY A 41 -6.55 11.73 -19.35
N PHE A 42 -5.71 10.69 -19.40
CA PHE A 42 -6.21 9.31 -19.50
C PHE A 42 -5.39 8.21 -18.79
N VAL A 43 -4.06 8.33 -18.56
CA VAL A 43 -3.24 7.13 -18.21
C VAL A 43 -2.15 7.34 -17.14
N ILE A 44 -2.08 8.48 -16.44
CA ILE A 44 -1.11 8.66 -15.34
C ILE A 44 -1.55 7.93 -14.06
N TRP A 45 -2.85 7.65 -13.92
CA TRP A 45 -3.44 7.12 -12.68
C TRP A 45 -2.87 5.75 -12.24
N ILE A 46 -2.45 4.90 -13.18
CA ILE A 46 -1.89 3.56 -12.87
C ILE A 46 -0.59 3.67 -12.07
N LEU A 47 0.10 4.80 -12.16
CA LEU A 47 1.32 5.06 -11.40
C LEU A 47 1.02 5.25 -9.91
N TYR A 48 -0.16 5.74 -9.54
CA TYR A 48 -0.57 5.89 -8.13
C TYR A 48 -0.96 4.56 -7.47
N LEU A 49 -1.16 3.49 -8.25
CA LEU A 49 -1.31 2.15 -7.69
C LEU A 49 0.00 1.65 -7.05
N VAL A 50 1.16 2.04 -7.58
CA VAL A 50 2.47 1.62 -7.06
C VAL A 50 2.67 2.01 -5.59
N PRO A 51 2.52 3.29 -5.19
CA PRO A 51 2.61 3.67 -3.78
C PRO A 51 1.52 3.04 -2.91
N LEU A 52 0.32 2.82 -3.48
CA LEU A 52 -0.78 2.16 -2.76
C LEU A 52 -0.46 0.67 -2.49
N LEU A 53 0.11 -0.04 -3.44
CA LEU A 53 0.57 -1.42 -3.27
C LEU A 53 1.77 -1.50 -2.31
N MET A 54 2.66 -0.50 -2.32
CA MET A 54 3.73 -0.41 -1.32
C MET A 54 3.19 -0.19 0.11
N SER A 55 2.00 0.39 0.29
CA SER A 55 1.39 0.56 1.62
C SER A 55 1.04 -0.78 2.31
N VAL A 56 0.92 -1.87 1.54
CA VAL A 56 0.74 -3.24 2.08
C VAL A 56 1.95 -3.66 2.92
N TRP A 57 3.13 -3.12 2.62
CA TRP A 57 4.39 -3.46 3.27
C TRP A 57 4.65 -2.70 4.58
N LEU A 58 3.84 -1.68 4.92
CA LEU A 58 3.90 -1.06 6.25
C LEU A 58 3.40 -2.04 7.31
N SER A 59 3.87 -2.00 8.56
CA SER A 59 3.30 -2.88 9.59
C SER A 59 1.92 -2.44 10.07
N HIS A 60 1.57 -1.16 9.93
CA HIS A 60 0.30 -0.62 10.42
C HIS A 60 -0.94 -1.14 9.67
N ARG A 61 -1.90 -1.72 10.39
CA ARG A 61 -3.15 -2.30 9.85
C ARG A 61 -4.01 -1.31 9.05
N TYR A 62 -3.97 -0.03 9.41
CA TYR A 62 -4.73 1.05 8.74
C TYR A 62 -3.90 1.89 7.76
N ALA A 63 -2.62 1.55 7.54
CA ALA A 63 -1.76 2.26 6.59
C ALA A 63 -2.35 2.37 5.17
N PRO A 64 -2.98 1.32 4.60
CA PRO A 64 -3.55 1.41 3.26
C PRO A 64 -4.67 2.44 3.14
N PHE A 65 -5.47 2.61 4.20
CA PHE A 65 -6.54 3.61 4.23
C PHE A 65 -5.99 5.04 4.29
N PHE A 66 -4.96 5.27 5.11
CA PHE A 66 -4.33 6.59 5.20
C PHE A 66 -3.66 7.00 3.88
N ILE A 67 -2.95 6.06 3.24
CA ILE A 67 -2.32 6.29 1.94
C ILE A 67 -3.37 6.49 0.84
N ALA A 68 -4.45 5.71 0.82
CA ALA A 68 -5.57 5.89 -0.10
C ALA A 68 -6.23 7.27 0.02
N TRP A 69 -6.41 7.76 1.25
CA TRP A 69 -6.96 9.09 1.51
C TRP A 69 -6.01 10.19 1.02
N LEU A 70 -4.72 10.06 1.30
CA LEU A 70 -3.70 11.00 0.87
C LEU A 70 -3.55 11.05 -0.66
N LEU A 71 -3.58 9.90 -1.34
CA LEU A 71 -3.56 9.80 -2.79
C LEU A 71 -4.82 10.39 -3.43
N SER A 72 -6.00 10.11 -2.85
CA SER A 72 -7.27 10.70 -3.32
C SER A 72 -7.26 12.22 -3.21
N GLY A 73 -6.73 12.75 -2.09
CA GLY A 73 -6.56 14.20 -1.88
C GLY A 73 -5.57 14.82 -2.85
N ALA A 74 -4.42 14.18 -3.08
CA ALA A 74 -3.41 14.64 -4.02
C ALA A 74 -3.97 14.79 -5.44
N ILE A 75 -4.84 13.87 -5.87
CA ILE A 75 -5.40 13.87 -7.22
C ILE A 75 -6.52 14.90 -7.37
N LEU A 76 -7.32 15.10 -6.32
CA LEU A 76 -8.26 16.21 -6.26
C LEU A 76 -7.54 17.56 -6.35
N LEU A 77 -6.47 17.74 -5.59
CA LEU A 77 -5.62 18.94 -5.61
C LEU A 77 -4.94 19.15 -6.97
N GLY A 78 -4.30 18.12 -7.52
CA GLY A 78 -3.66 18.15 -8.82
C GLY A 78 -4.62 18.56 -9.92
N SER A 79 -5.86 18.06 -9.87
CA SER A 79 -6.87 18.41 -10.85
C SER A 79 -7.43 19.83 -10.73
N LEU A 80 -7.58 20.35 -9.51
CA LEU A 80 -7.98 21.73 -9.27
C LEU A 80 -6.89 22.70 -9.77
N ILE A 81 -5.62 22.36 -9.54
CA ILE A 81 -4.46 23.17 -9.92
C ILE A 81 -4.21 23.14 -11.43
N SER A 82 -4.32 21.98 -12.09
CA SER A 82 -4.05 21.88 -13.54
C SER A 82 -5.16 22.46 -14.42
N GLY A 83 -6.27 22.92 -13.85
CA GLY A 83 -7.42 23.44 -14.60
C GLY A 83 -8.19 22.37 -15.39
N SER A 84 -7.75 21.10 -15.33
CA SER A 84 -8.44 19.95 -15.94
C SER A 84 -9.86 19.74 -15.42
N ALA A 85 -10.16 20.19 -14.19
CA ALA A 85 -11.52 20.17 -13.65
C ALA A 85 -12.53 21.01 -14.47
N LEU A 86 -12.05 21.98 -15.24
CA LEU A 86 -12.86 22.90 -16.07
C LEU A 86 -12.79 22.56 -17.57
N ALA A 87 -11.93 21.63 -17.99
CA ALA A 87 -11.56 21.43 -19.39
C ALA A 87 -12.48 20.50 -20.20
N GLY A 88 -13.32 19.66 -19.55
CA GLY A 88 -14.25 18.81 -20.30
C GLY A 88 -15.15 17.91 -19.44
N THR A 89 -16.42 17.79 -19.83
CA THR A 89 -17.42 16.89 -19.22
C THR A 89 -17.07 15.40 -19.34
N SER A 90 -16.08 15.05 -20.18
CA SER A 90 -15.53 13.70 -20.35
C SER A 90 -14.66 13.21 -19.18
N ASP A 91 -14.18 14.12 -18.32
CA ASP A 91 -13.18 13.78 -17.30
C ASP A 91 -13.79 13.34 -15.96
N LEU A 92 -15.06 13.66 -15.72
CA LEU A 92 -15.76 13.36 -14.48
C LEU A 92 -15.92 11.84 -14.22
N PRO A 93 -16.35 11.01 -15.20
CA PRO A 93 -16.51 9.57 -15.01
C PRO A 93 -15.18 8.86 -14.72
N ASN A 94 -14.10 9.27 -15.39
CA ASN A 94 -12.77 8.70 -15.20
C ASN A 94 -12.29 8.90 -13.75
N ARG A 95 -12.62 10.03 -13.12
CA ARG A 95 -12.24 10.33 -11.74
C ARG A 95 -13.09 9.58 -10.71
N ALA A 96 -14.37 9.38 -10.98
CA ALA A 96 -15.22 8.55 -10.13
C ALA A 96 -14.73 7.08 -10.14
N VAL A 97 -14.40 6.55 -11.32
CA VAL A 97 -13.80 5.21 -11.46
C VAL A 97 -12.45 5.16 -10.74
N PHE A 98 -11.65 6.22 -10.81
CA PHE A 98 -10.37 6.29 -10.12
C PHE A 98 -10.51 6.23 -8.58
N ILE A 99 -11.38 7.05 -8.00
CA ILE A 99 -11.64 7.06 -6.56
C ILE A 99 -12.18 5.69 -6.11
N LEU A 100 -13.08 5.11 -6.91
CA LEU A 100 -13.60 3.77 -6.66
C LEU A 100 -12.48 2.71 -6.68
N MET A 101 -11.56 2.79 -7.65
CA MET A 101 -10.44 1.86 -7.78
C MET A 101 -9.47 1.96 -6.59
N ILE A 102 -9.13 3.18 -6.16
CA ILE A 102 -8.34 3.40 -4.93
C ILE A 102 -9.05 2.76 -3.74
N ALA A 103 -10.36 2.97 -3.59
CA ALA A 103 -11.11 2.41 -2.49
C ALA A 103 -11.11 0.86 -2.51
N ILE A 104 -11.30 0.26 -3.69
CA ILE A 104 -11.24 -1.20 -3.89
C ILE A 104 -9.85 -1.73 -3.52
N VAL A 105 -8.79 -1.10 -3.99
CA VAL A 105 -7.42 -1.57 -3.74
C VAL A 105 -7.04 -1.39 -2.27
N ALA A 106 -7.49 -0.31 -1.62
CA ALA A 106 -7.32 -0.11 -0.19
C ALA A 106 -8.05 -1.20 0.63
N LEU A 107 -9.27 -1.57 0.22
CA LEU A 107 -10.03 -2.67 0.83
C LEU A 107 -9.33 -4.01 0.62
N LEU A 108 -8.85 -4.31 -0.58
CA LEU A 108 -8.08 -5.53 -0.87
C LEU A 108 -6.79 -5.59 -0.05
N ALA A 109 -6.04 -4.49 0.04
CA ALA A 109 -4.84 -4.39 0.85
C ALA A 109 -5.12 -4.64 2.34
N TRP A 110 -6.23 -4.10 2.84
CA TRP A 110 -6.68 -4.33 4.21
C TRP A 110 -7.11 -5.78 4.44
N GLU A 111 -7.87 -6.37 3.52
CA GLU A 111 -8.31 -7.77 3.60
C GLU A 111 -7.14 -8.74 3.60
N ILE A 112 -6.16 -8.52 2.71
CA ILE A 112 -4.93 -9.32 2.63
C ILE A 112 -4.22 -9.31 3.98
N LYS A 113 -4.06 -8.13 4.60
CA LYS A 113 -3.44 -8.01 5.93
C LYS A 113 -4.22 -8.73 7.01
N ASN A 114 -5.53 -8.56 7.04
CA ASN A 114 -6.40 -9.21 8.00
C ASN A 114 -6.28 -10.74 7.91
N ASN A 115 -6.18 -11.25 6.68
CA ASN A 115 -6.03 -12.67 6.41
C ASN A 115 -4.65 -13.22 6.86
N TYR A 116 -3.57 -12.43 6.69
CA TYR A 116 -2.26 -12.79 7.21
C TYR A 116 -2.20 -12.80 8.74
N GLU A 117 -2.86 -11.86 9.43
CA GLU A 117 -2.97 -11.87 10.89
C GLU A 117 -3.70 -13.12 11.39
N HIS A 118 -4.80 -13.50 10.73
CA HIS A 118 -5.55 -14.71 11.06
C HIS A 118 -4.72 -15.98 10.85
N LEU A 119 -3.99 -16.06 9.74
CA LEU A 119 -3.12 -17.19 9.44
C LEU A 119 -1.96 -17.31 10.45
N ALA A 120 -1.39 -16.18 10.88
CA ALA A 120 -0.34 -16.16 11.89
C ALA A 120 -0.84 -16.68 13.24
N ALA A 121 -2.07 -16.33 13.63
CA ALA A 121 -2.70 -16.83 14.84
C ALA A 121 -2.88 -18.36 14.80
N GLU A 122 -3.41 -18.90 13.70
CA GLU A 122 -3.59 -20.36 13.53
C GLU A 122 -2.26 -21.12 13.58
N ILE A 123 -1.21 -20.59 12.95
CA ILE A 123 0.12 -21.22 12.98
C ILE A 123 0.67 -21.23 14.41
N ASN A 124 0.43 -20.16 15.18
CA ASN A 124 0.94 -20.06 16.54
C ASN A 124 0.20 -21.02 17.48
N GLU A 125 -1.12 -21.17 17.33
CA GLU A 125 -1.91 -22.16 18.07
C GLU A 125 -1.46 -23.60 17.76
N ARG A 126 -1.23 -23.92 16.48
CA ARG A 126 -0.74 -25.25 16.09
C ARG A 126 0.65 -25.54 16.65
N LYS A 127 1.55 -24.56 16.63
CA LYS A 127 2.89 -24.70 17.22
C LYS A 127 2.84 -24.89 18.73
N ALA A 128 1.96 -24.16 19.43
CA ALA A 128 1.78 -24.31 20.87
C ALA A 128 1.27 -25.72 21.24
N ALA A 129 0.26 -26.22 20.51
CA ALA A 129 -0.27 -27.56 20.72
C ALA A 129 0.78 -28.66 20.43
N GLN A 130 1.60 -28.50 19.39
CA GLN A 130 2.70 -29.44 19.11
C GLN A 130 3.77 -29.42 20.20
N GLY A 131 4.15 -28.23 20.70
CA GLY A 131 5.11 -28.10 21.79
C GLY A 131 4.63 -28.74 23.09
N GLU A 132 3.34 -28.65 23.39
CA GLU A 132 2.74 -29.32 24.57
C GLU A 132 2.79 -30.84 24.44
N LEU A 133 2.50 -31.39 23.26
CA LEU A 133 2.59 -32.83 22.99
C LEU A 133 4.03 -33.34 23.09
N GLU A 134 5.01 -32.60 22.56
CA GLU A 134 6.43 -32.94 22.68
C GLU A 134 6.91 -32.91 24.15
N ALA A 135 6.47 -31.93 24.93
CA ALA A 135 6.79 -31.84 26.35
C ALA A 135 6.21 -33.01 27.16
N LEU A 136 4.97 -33.42 26.87
CA LEU A 136 4.35 -34.60 27.49
C LEU A 136 5.09 -35.89 27.11
N ALA A 137 5.42 -36.05 25.83
CA ALA A 137 6.16 -37.23 25.36
C ALA A 137 7.55 -37.34 26.02
N GLY A 138 8.30 -36.24 26.11
CA GLY A 138 9.61 -36.21 26.78
C GLY A 138 9.55 -36.40 28.30
N SER A 139 8.40 -36.20 28.94
CA SER A 139 8.21 -36.46 30.38
C SER A 139 7.93 -37.93 30.72
N LEU A 140 7.63 -38.75 29.71
CA LEU A 140 7.28 -40.16 29.85
C LEU A 140 8.47 -41.11 29.57
N GLU A 141 9.57 -40.58 29.02
CA GLU A 141 10.87 -41.28 28.87
C GLU A 141 11.76 -41.07 30.11
#